data_AF-A0A1Z4GGK3-F1
#
_entry.id   AF-A0A1Z4GGK3-F1
#
_cell.length_a   1.000
_cell.length_b   1.000
_cell.length_c   1.000
_cell.angle_alpha   90.00
_cell.angle_beta   90.00
_cell.angle_gamma   90.00
#
_symmetry.space_group_name_H-M   'P 1'
#
loop_
_entity.id
_entity.type
_entity.pdbx_description
1 polymer ?
#
loop_
_entity_poly.entity_id
_entity_poly.type
_entity_poly.pdbx_seq_one_letter_code
_entity_poly.pdbx_strand_id
1 'polypeptide(L)'
;MDAEELLERYAAGERQFHNENLRGINLKGANLSGIDLRNADLTGADLDDVNLSNAILQKANLTRASLINANLNSLQDSTSLILSWAELSGADLSRAKMISSNFCNANLAHTHLSEAQLDGSNFSDSNLDSTNLSKASLNNANLSRANLNNANLSQASFNSTNFSNANLNNVNLSQTSLNSANFSNANLNSANLSDAKLDHANLFNAFLYEAKVVRASLKNTDLTRANLEKADFSQVDLSSIKLQDANFQDAKIRGVILSNHNLSGMNLSQADLGAANLKGVNFRTAKLQGTNLEKAELHKVDLIRANLNGANLRKADLTGANIYGATFIDADLTGAIMPDGEIYKPIASEVEVGKQVVSLEKVISMTRQVINTDQAPAPVGPYNQAIAASGQMIFVAGQIAIDPRLGDVVYTDDVKKQTEQVLANLEAILKAAGATFANVVKTTVFLADMNDFAAVNAVYAKYFPEDTAPARACVQVSRLPKDVMVEIDCIAVI
;
A
#
# COMPACT_ATOMS: atom_id res chain seq x y z
N MET A 1 -49.28 15.04 34.97
CA MET A 1 -49.30 14.02 36.03
C MET A 1 -48.05 14.18 36.87
N ASP A 2 -48.15 14.10 38.20
CA ASP A 2 -46.98 14.09 39.08
C ASP A 2 -46.49 12.66 39.37
N ALA A 3 -45.40 12.54 40.13
CA ALA A 3 -44.79 11.25 40.43
C ALA A 3 -45.67 10.35 41.30
N GLU A 4 -46.39 10.92 42.27
CA GLU A 4 -47.25 10.16 43.19
C GLU A 4 -48.43 9.57 42.42
N GLU A 5 -49.10 10.39 41.60
CA GLU A 5 -50.21 9.95 40.74
C GLU A 5 -49.79 8.83 39.77
N LEU A 6 -48.61 8.96 39.13
CA LEU A 6 -48.08 7.92 38.23
C LEU A 6 -47.84 6.61 38.97
N LEU A 7 -47.18 6.68 40.13
CA LEU A 7 -46.80 5.49 40.91
C LEU A 7 -48.03 4.78 41.48
N GLU A 8 -49.04 5.51 41.94
CA GLU A 8 -50.31 4.94 42.40
C GLU A 8 -51.05 4.21 41.29
N ARG A 9 -51.20 4.85 40.12
CA ARG A 9 -51.82 4.24 38.93
C ARG A 9 -51.06 2.99 38.48
N TYR A 10 -49.73 3.06 38.47
CA TYR A 10 -48.89 1.92 38.12
C TYR A 10 -49.04 0.77 39.13
N ALA A 11 -49.07 1.08 40.43
CA ALA A 11 -49.32 0.09 41.49
C ALA A 11 -50.71 -0.55 41.41
N ALA A 12 -51.72 0.20 40.94
CA ALA A 12 -53.06 -0.29 40.65
C ALA A 12 -53.15 -1.21 39.41
N GLY A 13 -52.04 -1.43 38.71
CA GLY A 13 -51.95 -2.32 37.56
C GLY A 13 -52.04 -1.59 36.21
N GLU A 14 -52.18 -0.27 36.20
CA GLU A 14 -52.11 0.50 34.96
C GLU A 14 -50.69 0.42 34.38
N ARG A 15 -50.60 0.24 33.07
CA ARG A 15 -49.30 0.20 32.36
C ARG A 15 -49.23 1.21 31.23
N GLN A 16 -50.35 1.75 30.79
CA GLN A 16 -50.45 2.59 29.60
C GLN A 16 -50.43 4.07 30.01
N PHE A 17 -49.30 4.73 29.79
CA PHE A 17 -49.04 6.13 30.13
C PHE A 17 -48.59 6.91 28.89
N HIS A 18 -49.35 6.78 27.80
CA HIS A 18 -49.00 7.38 26.50
C HIS A 18 -49.23 8.88 26.49
N ASN A 19 -48.36 9.61 25.78
CA ASN A 19 -48.48 11.06 25.57
C ASN A 19 -48.52 11.89 26.86
N GLU A 20 -48.12 11.29 27.99
CA GLU A 20 -48.11 11.97 29.28
C GLU A 20 -47.01 13.04 29.31
N ASN A 21 -47.31 14.17 29.93
CA ASN A 21 -46.33 15.20 30.23
C ASN A 21 -45.72 14.94 31.61
N LEU A 22 -44.50 14.44 31.62
CA LEU A 22 -43.71 14.00 32.77
C LEU A 22 -42.38 14.78 32.85
N ARG A 23 -42.35 16.01 32.33
CA ARG A 23 -41.15 16.84 32.31
C ARG A 23 -40.65 17.10 33.73
N GLY A 24 -39.37 16.85 33.98
CA GLY A 24 -38.76 17.07 35.29
C GLY A 24 -39.28 16.15 36.40
N ILE A 25 -40.02 15.09 36.06
CA ILE A 25 -40.54 14.16 37.06
C ILE A 25 -39.39 13.46 37.79
N ASN A 26 -39.57 13.19 39.08
CA ASN A 26 -38.64 12.38 39.85
C ASN A 26 -39.23 10.98 40.06
N LEU A 27 -38.65 9.99 39.40
CA LEU A 27 -38.98 8.57 39.52
C LEU A 27 -37.74 7.76 39.91
N LYS A 28 -36.78 8.40 40.59
CA LYS A 28 -35.53 7.78 41.02
C LYS A 28 -35.79 6.51 41.83
N GLY A 29 -35.16 5.42 41.43
CA GLY A 29 -35.28 4.10 42.04
C GLY A 29 -36.65 3.42 41.87
N ALA A 30 -37.59 4.01 41.11
CA ALA A 30 -38.90 3.42 40.91
C ALA A 30 -38.82 2.13 40.07
N ASN A 31 -39.68 1.15 40.39
CA ASN A 31 -39.82 -0.05 39.58
C ASN A 31 -41.01 0.09 38.63
N LEU A 32 -40.72 0.38 37.37
CA LEU A 32 -41.67 0.64 36.30
C LEU A 32 -41.50 -0.36 35.14
N SER A 33 -41.08 -1.60 35.46
CA SER A 33 -40.86 -2.64 34.46
C SER A 33 -42.11 -2.86 33.59
N GLY A 34 -41.94 -2.91 32.27
CA GLY A 34 -43.04 -3.10 31.32
C GLY A 34 -44.03 -1.93 31.26
N ILE A 35 -43.70 -0.77 31.81
CA ILE A 35 -44.49 0.45 31.59
C ILE A 35 -44.47 0.82 30.11
N ASP A 36 -45.54 1.44 29.66
CA ASP A 36 -45.70 1.91 28.31
C ASP A 36 -45.81 3.43 28.30
N LEU A 37 -44.71 4.09 27.93
CA LEU A 37 -44.54 5.54 27.92
C LEU A 37 -44.44 6.07 26.49
N ARG A 38 -45.13 5.43 25.53
CA ARG A 38 -45.10 5.86 24.13
C ARG A 38 -45.48 7.33 23.98
N ASN A 39 -44.64 8.07 23.25
CA ASN A 39 -44.77 9.53 23.02
C ASN A 39 -44.80 10.40 24.30
N ALA A 40 -44.48 9.85 25.49
CA ALA A 40 -44.43 10.65 26.71
C ALA A 40 -43.26 11.63 26.68
N ASP A 41 -43.43 12.80 27.30
CA ASP A 41 -42.39 13.80 27.47
C ASP A 41 -41.79 13.70 28.86
N LEU A 42 -40.62 13.08 28.97
CA LEU A 42 -39.81 12.95 30.19
C LEU A 42 -38.58 13.87 30.15
N THR A 43 -38.65 15.00 29.43
CA THR A 43 -37.52 15.93 29.32
C THR A 43 -37.07 16.36 30.72
N GLY A 44 -35.79 16.18 31.03
CA GLY A 44 -35.21 16.56 32.32
C GLY A 44 -35.66 15.74 33.51
N ALA A 45 -36.29 14.58 33.31
CA ALA A 45 -36.69 13.68 34.39
C ALA A 45 -35.48 13.13 35.16
N ASP A 46 -35.62 12.93 36.47
CA ASP A 46 -34.71 12.14 37.29
C ASP A 46 -35.21 10.70 37.34
N LEU A 47 -34.52 9.84 36.59
CA LEU A 47 -34.77 8.41 36.44
C LEU A 47 -33.54 7.60 36.87
N ASP A 48 -32.70 8.15 37.74
CA ASP A 48 -31.56 7.42 38.28
C ASP A 48 -32.04 6.13 38.96
N ASP A 49 -31.28 5.04 38.79
CA ASP A 49 -31.56 3.73 39.39
C ASP A 49 -32.97 3.17 39.07
N VAL A 50 -33.72 3.76 38.12
CA VAL A 50 -35.06 3.31 37.76
C VAL A 50 -35.00 1.93 37.10
N ASN A 51 -36.01 1.09 37.33
CA ASN A 51 -36.20 -0.12 36.55
C ASN A 51 -37.27 0.11 35.46
N LEU A 52 -36.83 0.29 34.23
CA LEU A 52 -37.63 0.36 33.01
C LEU A 52 -37.45 -0.90 32.14
N SER A 53 -37.00 -2.03 32.71
CA SER A 53 -36.84 -3.26 31.94
C SER A 53 -38.12 -3.62 31.21
N ASN A 54 -38.03 -4.08 29.97
CA ASN A 54 -39.18 -4.45 29.13
C ASN A 54 -40.18 -3.30 28.84
N ALA A 55 -39.87 -2.05 29.17
CA ALA A 55 -40.74 -0.93 28.88
C ALA A 55 -40.87 -0.66 27.37
N ILE A 56 -41.91 0.07 27.01
CA ILE A 56 -42.15 0.58 25.65
C ILE A 56 -41.96 2.09 25.68
N LEU A 57 -40.90 2.58 25.03
CA LEU A 57 -40.53 4.00 25.00
C LEU A 57 -40.56 4.56 23.58
N GLN A 58 -41.34 3.97 22.66
CA GLN A 58 -41.41 4.43 21.27
C GLN A 58 -41.71 5.94 21.23
N LYS A 59 -40.83 6.71 20.58
CA LYS A 59 -40.89 8.18 20.46
C LYS A 59 -40.97 8.94 21.79
N ALA A 60 -40.70 8.31 22.93
CA ALA A 60 -40.62 9.02 24.20
C ALA A 60 -39.45 10.02 24.17
N ASN A 61 -39.61 11.14 24.85
CA ASN A 61 -38.59 12.18 24.92
C ASN A 61 -37.94 12.22 26.31
N LEU A 62 -36.71 11.72 26.39
CA LEU A 62 -35.84 11.74 27.58
C LEU A 62 -34.69 12.74 27.41
N THR A 63 -34.87 13.79 26.60
CA THR A 63 -33.84 14.82 26.43
C THR A 63 -33.43 15.37 27.79
N ARG A 64 -32.13 15.41 28.09
CA ARG A 64 -31.56 15.89 29.37
C ARG A 64 -32.05 15.13 30.62
N ALA A 65 -32.66 13.96 30.48
CA ALA A 65 -33.01 13.14 31.63
C ALA A 65 -31.76 12.50 32.25
N SER A 66 -31.79 12.28 33.56
CA SER A 66 -30.80 11.47 34.28
C SER A 66 -31.29 10.04 34.37
N LEU A 67 -30.49 9.09 33.92
CA LEU A 67 -30.73 7.64 33.90
C LEU A 67 -29.51 6.91 34.45
N ILE A 68 -28.79 7.51 35.40
CA ILE A 68 -27.55 6.93 35.92
C ILE A 68 -27.89 5.60 36.60
N ASN A 69 -27.17 4.54 36.24
CA ASN A 69 -27.41 3.16 36.68
C ASN A 69 -28.83 2.61 36.45
N ALA A 70 -29.64 3.26 35.61
CA ALA A 70 -30.97 2.79 35.30
C ALA A 70 -30.94 1.43 34.59
N ASN A 71 -31.92 0.58 34.87
CA ASN A 71 -32.13 -0.66 34.14
C ASN A 71 -33.17 -0.44 33.03
N LEU A 72 -32.70 -0.33 31.79
CA LEU A 72 -33.49 -0.29 30.57
C LEU A 72 -33.24 -1.55 29.71
N ASN A 73 -32.93 -2.69 30.33
CA ASN A 73 -32.67 -3.88 29.55
C ASN A 73 -33.93 -4.40 28.85
N SER A 74 -33.73 -5.03 27.70
CA SER A 74 -34.80 -5.66 26.92
C SER A 74 -36.00 -4.73 26.62
N LEU A 75 -35.79 -3.42 26.47
CA LEU A 75 -36.85 -2.51 25.99
C LEU A 75 -37.48 -3.08 24.71
N GLN A 76 -38.82 -3.14 24.68
CA GLN A 76 -39.54 -3.91 23.66
C GLN A 76 -39.64 -3.16 22.32
N ASP A 77 -40.31 -2.00 22.31
CA ASP A 77 -40.31 -1.10 21.16
C ASP A 77 -40.02 0.31 21.66
N SER A 78 -38.78 0.72 21.47
CA SER A 78 -38.31 2.07 21.74
C SER A 78 -37.76 2.70 20.46
N THR A 79 -38.41 2.39 19.33
CA THR A 79 -38.07 3.00 18.05
C THR A 79 -38.21 4.52 18.13
N SER A 80 -37.23 5.25 17.61
CA SER A 80 -37.17 6.71 17.63
C SER A 80 -37.20 7.33 19.04
N LEU A 81 -36.65 6.62 20.03
CA LEU A 81 -36.44 7.16 21.37
C LEU A 81 -35.49 8.37 21.33
N ILE A 82 -35.82 9.44 22.05
CA ILE A 82 -35.01 10.66 22.09
C ILE A 82 -34.29 10.74 23.43
N LEU A 83 -32.97 10.58 23.40
CA LEU A 83 -32.06 10.59 24.55
C LEU A 83 -30.96 11.65 24.39
N SER A 84 -31.22 12.71 23.61
CA SER A 84 -30.21 13.72 23.36
C SER A 84 -29.84 14.42 24.66
N TRP A 85 -28.54 14.58 24.93
CA TRP A 85 -28.04 15.18 26.18
C TRP A 85 -28.44 14.45 27.47
N ALA A 86 -28.91 13.20 27.40
CA ALA A 86 -29.24 12.42 28.59
C ALA A 86 -27.97 11.87 29.27
N GLU A 87 -28.03 11.70 30.58
CA GLU A 87 -26.98 11.07 31.39
C GLU A 87 -27.35 9.60 31.62
N LEU A 88 -26.67 8.68 30.95
CA LEU A 88 -26.91 7.23 31.04
C LEU A 88 -25.75 6.48 31.69
N SER A 89 -24.81 7.16 32.35
CA SER A 89 -23.60 6.50 32.86
C SER A 89 -23.94 5.27 33.71
N GLY A 90 -23.35 4.12 33.38
CA GLY A 90 -23.60 2.84 34.07
C GLY A 90 -24.96 2.18 33.81
N ALA A 91 -25.84 2.75 32.98
CA ALA A 91 -27.15 2.16 32.69
C ALA A 91 -27.03 0.84 31.91
N ASP A 92 -27.98 -0.07 32.16
CA ASP A 92 -28.12 -1.32 31.42
C ASP A 92 -29.19 -1.17 30.33
N LEU A 93 -28.76 -1.13 29.08
CA LEU A 93 -29.60 -1.12 27.88
C LEU A 93 -29.39 -2.40 27.04
N SER A 94 -28.89 -3.47 27.66
CA SER A 94 -28.63 -4.73 26.96
C SER A 94 -29.91 -5.28 26.33
N ARG A 95 -29.80 -5.82 25.12
CA ARG A 95 -30.92 -6.37 24.32
C ARG A 95 -32.08 -5.41 24.04
N ALA A 96 -31.96 -4.13 24.36
CA ALA A 96 -33.01 -3.15 24.10
C ALA A 96 -33.17 -2.89 22.60
N LYS A 97 -34.42 -2.75 22.14
CA LYS A 97 -34.76 -2.37 20.77
C LYS A 97 -35.01 -0.86 20.68
N MET A 98 -34.01 -0.15 20.16
CA MET A 98 -33.96 1.31 20.10
C MET A 98 -33.59 1.78 18.69
N ILE A 99 -34.18 1.18 17.66
CA ILE A 99 -33.92 1.50 16.24
C ILE A 99 -34.22 2.98 15.95
N SER A 100 -33.37 3.63 15.16
CA SER A 100 -33.50 5.05 14.77
C SER A 100 -33.62 6.02 15.95
N SER A 101 -33.01 5.70 17.09
CA SER A 101 -33.05 6.54 18.29
C SER A 101 -31.96 7.62 18.26
N ASN A 102 -32.13 8.67 19.07
CA ASN A 102 -31.24 9.81 19.09
C ASN A 102 -30.54 9.98 20.44
N PHE A 103 -29.26 9.59 20.48
CA PHE A 103 -28.32 9.71 21.60
C PHE A 103 -27.32 10.86 21.41
N CYS A 104 -27.60 11.81 20.51
CA CYS A 104 -26.68 12.91 20.22
C CYS A 104 -26.30 13.68 21.50
N ASN A 105 -25.00 13.88 21.72
CA ASN A 105 -24.43 14.50 22.94
C ASN A 105 -24.78 13.80 24.27
N ALA A 106 -25.31 12.58 24.26
CA ALA A 106 -25.60 11.85 25.49
C ALA A 106 -24.30 11.31 26.13
N ASN A 107 -24.32 11.15 27.45
CA ASN A 107 -23.25 10.50 28.18
C ASN A 107 -23.63 9.04 28.47
N LEU A 108 -23.00 8.11 27.77
CA LEU A 108 -23.18 6.65 27.87
C LEU A 108 -21.95 5.96 28.47
N ALA A 109 -21.07 6.67 29.18
CA ALA A 109 -19.89 6.06 29.77
C ALA A 109 -20.25 4.83 30.64
N HIS A 110 -19.51 3.74 30.47
CA HIS A 110 -19.72 2.49 31.21
C HIS A 110 -21.11 1.83 31.04
N THR A 111 -21.91 2.24 30.04
CA THR A 111 -23.20 1.59 29.76
C THR A 111 -23.04 0.17 29.21
N HIS A 112 -24.06 -0.65 29.45
CA HIS A 112 -24.19 -1.96 28.81
C HIS A 112 -25.19 -1.89 27.66
N LEU A 113 -24.72 -2.01 26.42
CA LEU A 113 -25.53 -2.04 25.19
C LEU A 113 -25.34 -3.37 24.44
N SER A 114 -24.87 -4.43 25.12
CA SER A 114 -24.63 -5.72 24.48
C SER A 114 -25.92 -6.29 23.89
N GLU A 115 -25.85 -6.81 22.67
CA GLU A 115 -26.98 -7.37 21.91
C GLU A 115 -28.12 -6.36 21.64
N ALA A 116 -27.93 -5.05 21.85
CA ALA A 116 -28.94 -4.04 21.57
C ALA A 116 -29.16 -3.85 20.06
N GLN A 117 -30.40 -3.48 19.68
CA GLN A 117 -30.77 -3.14 18.30
C GLN A 117 -30.86 -1.63 18.14
N LEU A 118 -29.88 -1.05 17.45
CA LEU A 118 -29.59 0.38 17.39
C LEU A 118 -29.40 0.86 15.94
N ASP A 119 -29.82 0.07 14.96
CA ASP A 119 -29.69 0.42 13.54
C ASP A 119 -30.28 1.82 13.25
N GLY A 120 -29.56 2.60 12.44
CA GLY A 120 -29.95 3.97 12.06
C GLY A 120 -29.93 5.01 13.20
N SER A 121 -29.46 4.64 14.40
CA SER A 121 -29.44 5.57 15.54
C SER A 121 -28.34 6.63 15.41
N ASN A 122 -28.58 7.79 16.02
CA ASN A 122 -27.62 8.89 16.07
C ASN A 122 -26.90 8.96 17.43
N PHE A 123 -25.60 8.73 17.43
CA PHE A 123 -24.69 8.85 18.57
C PHE A 123 -23.65 9.96 18.35
N SER A 124 -23.86 10.89 17.40
CA SER A 124 -22.89 11.94 17.15
C SER A 124 -22.57 12.74 18.42
N ASP A 125 -21.30 13.02 18.62
CA ASP A 125 -20.80 13.80 19.77
C ASP A 125 -21.08 13.18 21.16
N SER A 126 -21.52 11.91 21.21
CA SER A 126 -21.81 11.23 22.49
C SER A 126 -20.55 10.63 23.12
N ASN A 127 -20.60 10.43 24.44
CA ASN A 127 -19.55 9.77 25.20
C ASN A 127 -19.91 8.30 25.45
N LEU A 128 -19.25 7.37 24.77
CA LEU A 128 -19.35 5.91 24.95
C LEU A 128 -18.05 5.32 25.51
N ASP A 129 -17.30 6.08 26.32
CA ASP A 129 -16.10 5.56 26.97
C ASP A 129 -16.42 4.29 27.77
N SER A 130 -15.63 3.24 27.56
CA SER A 130 -15.74 1.97 28.28
C SER A 130 -17.12 1.29 28.17
N THR A 131 -17.92 1.65 27.17
CA THR A 131 -19.22 1.04 26.90
C THR A 131 -19.09 -0.37 26.36
N ASN A 132 -19.99 -1.27 26.74
CA ASN A 132 -20.10 -2.60 26.16
C ASN A 132 -21.15 -2.63 25.03
N LEU A 133 -20.72 -2.61 23.78
CA LEU A 133 -21.54 -2.75 22.57
C LEU A 133 -21.41 -4.14 21.91
N SER A 134 -20.88 -5.14 22.64
CA SER A 134 -20.63 -6.46 22.03
C SER A 134 -21.90 -7.08 21.46
N LYS A 135 -21.81 -7.63 20.25
CA LYS A 135 -22.92 -8.24 19.49
C LYS A 135 -24.10 -7.32 19.19
N ALA A 136 -23.99 -6.01 19.41
CA ALA A 136 -25.05 -5.06 19.06
C ALA A 136 -25.18 -4.88 17.54
N SER A 137 -26.31 -4.35 17.08
CA SER A 137 -26.54 -3.96 15.68
C SER A 137 -26.65 -2.45 15.58
N LEU A 138 -25.72 -1.81 14.87
CA LEU A 138 -25.61 -0.36 14.66
C LEU A 138 -25.45 -0.05 13.17
N ASN A 139 -26.05 -0.83 12.27
CA ASN A 139 -25.93 -0.59 10.84
C ASN A 139 -26.52 0.77 10.47
N ASN A 140 -25.83 1.52 9.61
CA ASN A 140 -26.20 2.88 9.21
C ASN A 140 -26.28 3.89 10.37
N ALA A 141 -25.72 3.58 11.54
CA ALA A 141 -25.70 4.53 12.65
C ALA A 141 -24.72 5.67 12.40
N ASN A 142 -24.91 6.78 13.11
CA ASN A 142 -23.98 7.91 13.10
C ASN A 142 -23.24 8.00 14.43
N LEU A 143 -21.97 7.60 14.46
CA LEU A 143 -21.03 7.73 15.58
C LEU A 143 -19.96 8.80 15.32
N SER A 144 -20.22 9.75 14.41
CA SER A 144 -19.22 10.80 14.12
C SER A 144 -18.90 11.63 15.35
N ARG A 145 -17.60 11.89 15.56
CA ARG A 145 -17.05 12.62 16.73
C ARG A 145 -17.37 11.99 18.09
N ALA A 146 -17.94 10.78 18.14
CA ALA A 146 -18.21 10.10 19.40
C ALA A 146 -16.90 9.65 20.07
N ASN A 147 -16.91 9.60 21.40
CA ASN A 147 -15.82 9.02 22.18
C ASN A 147 -16.13 7.56 22.51
N LEU A 148 -15.37 6.61 21.96
CA LEU A 148 -15.48 5.16 22.16
C LEU A 148 -14.20 4.55 22.75
N ASN A 149 -13.43 5.35 23.49
CA ASN A 149 -12.20 4.88 24.13
C ASN A 149 -12.49 3.67 25.00
N ASN A 150 -11.64 2.64 24.89
CA ASN A 150 -11.72 1.39 25.65
C ASN A 150 -13.06 0.63 25.53
N ALA A 151 -13.93 1.01 24.59
CA ALA A 151 -15.22 0.35 24.42
C ALA A 151 -15.07 -1.05 23.83
N ASN A 152 -15.97 -1.96 24.22
CA ASN A 152 -16.02 -3.31 23.67
C ASN A 152 -17.10 -3.40 22.59
N LEU A 153 -16.70 -3.42 21.32
CA LEU A 153 -17.56 -3.50 20.15
C LEU A 153 -17.51 -4.89 19.49
N SER A 154 -16.90 -5.89 20.13
CA SER A 154 -16.63 -7.17 19.49
C SER A 154 -17.90 -7.88 19.00
N GLN A 155 -17.80 -8.54 17.84
CA GLN A 155 -18.89 -9.29 17.18
C GLN A 155 -20.13 -8.47 16.80
N ALA A 156 -20.10 -7.15 16.91
CA ALA A 156 -21.21 -6.28 16.52
C ALA A 156 -21.24 -6.01 15.01
N SER A 157 -22.40 -5.54 14.53
CA SER A 157 -22.61 -5.14 13.14
C SER A 157 -22.67 -3.61 13.03
N PHE A 158 -21.85 -3.07 12.15
CA PHE A 158 -21.63 -1.64 11.92
C PHE A 158 -21.54 -1.32 10.42
N ASN A 159 -22.21 -2.09 9.58
CA ASN A 159 -22.17 -1.86 8.13
C ASN A 159 -22.69 -0.45 7.81
N SER A 160 -21.98 0.27 6.94
CA SER A 160 -22.29 1.66 6.54
C SER A 160 -22.36 2.66 7.71
N THR A 161 -21.72 2.37 8.84
CA THR A 161 -21.71 3.26 10.01
C THR A 161 -20.73 4.41 9.81
N ASN A 162 -21.11 5.61 10.26
CA ASN A 162 -20.23 6.76 10.25
C ASN A 162 -19.46 6.91 11.57
N PHE A 163 -18.17 6.60 11.57
CA PHE A 163 -17.20 6.83 12.66
C PHE A 163 -16.25 8.01 12.38
N SER A 164 -16.56 8.88 11.41
CA SER A 164 -15.64 9.96 11.04
C SER A 164 -15.32 10.86 12.23
N ASN A 165 -14.02 11.15 12.42
CA ASN A 165 -13.49 11.93 13.53
C ASN A 165 -13.79 11.37 14.93
N ALA A 166 -14.25 10.11 15.05
CA ALA A 166 -14.50 9.49 16.34
C ALA A 166 -13.18 9.10 17.04
N ASN A 167 -13.21 9.04 18.37
CA ASN A 167 -12.10 8.54 19.16
C ASN A 167 -12.36 7.08 19.53
N LEU A 168 -11.58 6.15 18.98
CA LEU A 168 -11.69 4.72 19.21
C LEU A 168 -10.37 4.15 19.77
N ASN A 169 -9.67 4.92 20.61
CA ASN A 169 -8.41 4.47 21.19
C ASN A 169 -8.65 3.22 22.07
N ASN A 170 -7.81 2.19 21.92
CA ASN A 170 -7.94 0.89 22.62
C ASN A 170 -9.29 0.17 22.42
N VAL A 171 -10.07 0.51 21.38
CA VAL A 171 -11.36 -0.14 21.16
C VAL A 171 -11.19 -1.62 20.78
N ASN A 172 -12.10 -2.48 21.22
CA ASN A 172 -12.18 -3.85 20.73
C ASN A 172 -13.21 -3.99 19.60
N LEU A 173 -12.75 -4.02 18.35
CA LEU A 173 -13.54 -4.23 17.13
C LEU A 173 -13.39 -5.66 16.58
N SER A 174 -12.89 -6.62 17.36
CA SER A 174 -12.62 -7.96 16.83
C SER A 174 -13.89 -8.65 16.33
N GLN A 175 -13.80 -9.35 15.20
CA GLN A 175 -14.91 -10.10 14.59
C GLN A 175 -16.14 -9.25 14.25
N THR A 176 -15.98 -7.94 14.07
CA THR A 176 -17.08 -7.03 13.67
C THR A 176 -17.34 -7.07 12.16
N SER A 177 -18.56 -6.68 11.77
CA SER A 177 -18.88 -6.35 10.38
C SER A 177 -18.87 -4.82 10.21
N LEU A 178 -17.92 -4.31 9.46
CA LEU A 178 -17.64 -2.88 9.23
C LEU A 178 -17.64 -2.53 7.74
N ASN A 179 -18.33 -3.33 6.91
CA ASN A 179 -18.33 -3.12 5.48
C ASN A 179 -18.88 -1.73 5.16
N SER A 180 -18.17 -0.99 4.31
CA SER A 180 -18.51 0.39 3.93
C SER A 180 -18.59 1.39 5.09
N ALA A 181 -18.03 1.07 6.26
CA ALA A 181 -17.96 2.02 7.37
C ALA A 181 -16.99 3.18 7.06
N ASN A 182 -17.31 4.37 7.59
CA ASN A 182 -16.49 5.56 7.42
C ASN A 182 -15.71 5.88 8.69
N PHE A 183 -14.41 5.65 8.69
CA PHE A 183 -13.43 5.98 9.74
C PHE A 183 -12.52 7.16 9.37
N SER A 184 -12.91 8.00 8.40
CA SER A 184 -12.05 9.12 7.99
C SER A 184 -11.69 10.01 9.19
N ASN A 185 -10.39 10.29 9.35
CA ASN A 185 -9.81 11.03 10.48
C ASN A 185 -10.07 10.46 11.88
N ALA A 186 -10.53 9.20 11.98
CA ALA A 186 -10.77 8.58 13.28
C ALA A 186 -9.46 8.19 13.97
N ASN A 187 -9.47 8.22 15.31
CA ASN A 187 -8.38 7.68 16.12
C ASN A 187 -8.66 6.21 16.44
N LEU A 188 -7.92 5.29 15.86
CA LEU A 188 -7.97 3.84 16.08
C LEU A 188 -6.66 3.32 16.70
N ASN A 189 -5.90 4.19 17.36
CA ASN A 189 -4.65 3.79 18.01
C ASN A 189 -4.91 2.65 19.01
N SER A 190 -4.07 1.62 18.93
CA SER A 190 -4.13 0.41 19.76
C SER A 190 -5.46 -0.36 19.67
N ALA A 191 -6.28 -0.09 18.64
CA ALA A 191 -7.53 -0.79 18.42
C ALA A 191 -7.29 -2.26 18.01
N ASN A 192 -8.18 -3.15 18.43
CA ASN A 192 -8.19 -4.54 17.99
C ASN A 192 -9.25 -4.76 16.89
N LEU A 193 -8.83 -4.82 15.64
CA LEU A 193 -9.64 -5.15 14.46
C LEU A 193 -9.42 -6.59 13.96
N SER A 194 -8.87 -7.48 14.79
CA SER A 194 -8.59 -8.86 14.38
C SER A 194 -9.87 -9.56 13.89
N ASP A 195 -9.78 -10.26 12.76
CA ASP A 195 -10.90 -10.97 12.12
C ASP A 195 -12.12 -10.08 11.74
N ALA A 196 -11.96 -8.76 11.72
CA ALA A 196 -13.04 -7.85 11.31
C ALA A 196 -13.20 -7.80 9.79
N LYS A 197 -14.41 -7.48 9.32
CA LYS A 197 -14.71 -7.29 7.89
C LYS A 197 -14.83 -5.80 7.58
N LEU A 198 -13.84 -5.23 6.92
CA LEU A 198 -13.75 -3.81 6.57
C LEU A 198 -13.85 -3.57 5.06
N ASP A 199 -14.50 -4.47 4.31
CA ASP A 199 -14.55 -4.34 2.85
C ASP A 199 -15.21 -3.01 2.46
N HIS A 200 -14.56 -2.24 1.57
CA HIS A 200 -14.96 -0.90 1.13
C HIS A 200 -14.99 0.18 2.24
N ALA A 201 -14.37 -0.08 3.40
CA ALA A 201 -14.30 0.93 4.45
C ALA A 201 -13.41 2.12 4.04
N ASN A 202 -13.70 3.29 4.59
CA ASN A 202 -12.90 4.50 4.40
C ASN A 202 -12.09 4.79 5.67
N LEU A 203 -10.80 4.54 5.66
CA LEU A 203 -9.84 4.89 6.72
C LEU A 203 -8.90 6.03 6.28
N PHE A 204 -9.35 6.90 5.36
CA PHE A 204 -8.59 8.06 4.92
C PHE A 204 -8.11 8.90 6.11
N ASN A 205 -6.80 9.13 6.19
CA ASN A 205 -6.17 9.94 7.23
C ASN A 205 -6.49 9.48 8.67
N ALA A 206 -6.82 8.19 8.86
CA ALA A 206 -7.05 7.61 10.18
C ALA A 206 -5.73 7.31 10.92
N PHE A 207 -5.76 7.27 12.25
CA PHE A 207 -4.62 6.93 13.10
C PHE A 207 -4.76 5.49 13.58
N LEU A 208 -3.82 4.61 13.24
CA LEU A 208 -3.83 3.18 13.59
C LEU A 208 -2.51 2.77 14.28
N TYR A 209 -1.90 3.68 15.05
CA TYR A 209 -0.66 3.38 15.76
C TYR A 209 -0.84 2.15 16.67
N GLU A 210 -0.01 1.12 16.49
CA GLU A 210 -0.09 -0.16 17.24
C GLU A 210 -1.44 -0.91 17.12
N ALA A 211 -2.26 -0.59 16.12
CA ALA A 211 -3.52 -1.30 15.89
C ALA A 211 -3.29 -2.75 15.41
N LYS A 212 -4.17 -3.67 15.82
CA LYS A 212 -4.15 -5.07 15.37
C LYS A 212 -5.19 -5.28 14.30
N VAL A 213 -4.77 -5.59 13.08
CA VAL A 213 -5.64 -5.80 11.89
C VAL A 213 -5.50 -7.24 11.37
N VAL A 214 -4.99 -8.14 12.21
CA VAL A 214 -4.65 -9.53 11.88
C VAL A 214 -5.85 -10.29 11.32
N ARG A 215 -5.67 -10.93 10.15
CA ARG A 215 -6.72 -11.69 9.42
C ARG A 215 -8.00 -10.90 9.07
N ALA A 216 -7.98 -9.56 9.16
CA ALA A 216 -9.11 -8.76 8.73
C ALA A 216 -9.30 -8.81 7.20
N SER A 217 -10.54 -8.66 6.74
CA SER A 217 -10.84 -8.45 5.32
C SER A 217 -10.83 -6.96 5.02
N LEU A 218 -10.02 -6.52 4.06
CA LEU A 218 -9.85 -5.11 3.69
C LEU A 218 -10.12 -4.86 2.20
N LYS A 219 -10.92 -5.67 1.52
CA LYS A 219 -11.08 -5.53 0.05
C LYS A 219 -11.57 -4.13 -0.31
N ASN A 220 -10.90 -3.46 -1.25
CA ASN A 220 -11.23 -2.10 -1.69
C ASN A 220 -11.27 -1.04 -0.56
N THR A 221 -10.52 -1.24 0.52
CA THR A 221 -10.42 -0.28 1.62
C THR A 221 -9.53 0.91 1.26
N ASP A 222 -9.92 2.11 1.70
CA ASP A 222 -9.11 3.32 1.54
C ASP A 222 -8.27 3.58 2.80
N LEU A 223 -6.95 3.40 2.71
CA LEU A 223 -5.97 3.69 3.77
C LEU A 223 -5.05 4.86 3.39
N THR A 224 -5.46 5.67 2.42
CA THR A 224 -4.69 6.84 1.97
C THR A 224 -4.40 7.76 3.16
N ARG A 225 -3.14 8.17 3.31
CA ARG A 225 -2.63 9.01 4.42
C ARG A 225 -2.83 8.45 5.83
N ALA A 226 -3.20 7.18 5.97
CA ALA A 226 -3.35 6.57 7.29
C ALA A 226 -1.97 6.44 7.99
N ASN A 227 -1.95 6.68 9.30
CA ASN A 227 -0.77 6.35 10.10
C ASN A 227 -0.87 4.90 10.59
N LEU A 228 -0.06 4.01 10.03
CA LEU A 228 -0.03 2.57 10.32
C LEU A 228 1.23 2.18 11.09
N GLU A 229 1.90 3.13 11.74
CA GLU A 229 3.12 2.89 12.48
C GLU A 229 2.91 1.81 13.55
N LYS A 230 3.79 0.80 13.58
CA LYS A 230 3.71 -0.38 14.46
C LYS A 230 2.44 -1.23 14.37
N ALA A 231 1.55 -0.97 13.40
CA ALA A 231 0.34 -1.75 13.22
C ALA A 231 0.65 -3.18 12.77
N ASP A 232 -0.22 -4.13 13.10
CA ASP A 232 -0.09 -5.55 12.74
C ASP A 232 -1.11 -5.96 11.68
N PHE A 233 -0.67 -6.12 10.44
CA PHE A 233 -1.46 -6.63 9.29
C PHE A 233 -1.03 -8.04 8.90
N SER A 234 -0.49 -8.83 9.83
CA SER A 234 -0.11 -10.22 9.53
C SER A 234 -1.31 -10.98 8.94
N GLN A 235 -1.06 -11.72 7.85
CA GLN A 235 -2.06 -12.53 7.14
C GLN A 235 -3.21 -11.74 6.51
N VAL A 236 -2.99 -10.48 6.16
CA VAL A 236 -3.97 -9.64 5.45
C VAL A 236 -3.64 -9.55 3.97
N ASP A 237 -4.67 -9.65 3.12
CA ASP A 237 -4.57 -9.36 1.69
C ASP A 237 -4.68 -7.86 1.46
N LEU A 238 -3.58 -7.24 1.02
CA LEU A 238 -3.48 -5.81 0.73
C LEU A 238 -3.49 -5.55 -0.79
N SER A 239 -3.94 -6.50 -1.61
CA SER A 239 -3.83 -6.41 -3.08
C SER A 239 -4.79 -5.43 -3.76
N SER A 240 -5.82 -4.96 -3.05
CA SER A 240 -6.89 -4.10 -3.61
C SER A 240 -7.10 -2.82 -2.81
N ILE A 241 -6.16 -2.46 -1.93
CA ILE A 241 -6.32 -1.31 -1.06
C ILE A 241 -5.60 -0.07 -1.58
N LYS A 242 -6.09 1.10 -1.20
CA LYS A 242 -5.41 2.37 -1.49
C LYS A 242 -4.47 2.71 -0.34
N LEU A 243 -3.19 2.92 -0.65
CA LEU A 243 -2.12 3.12 0.33
C LEU A 243 -1.34 4.43 0.13
N GLN A 244 -1.79 5.31 -0.77
CA GLN A 244 -1.05 6.51 -1.11
C GLN A 244 -0.76 7.34 0.15
N ASP A 245 0.50 7.74 0.33
CA ASP A 245 0.99 8.52 1.47
C ASP A 245 0.76 7.90 2.86
N ALA A 246 0.46 6.59 2.97
CA ALA A 246 0.38 5.91 4.25
C ALA A 246 1.77 5.71 4.89
N ASN A 247 1.82 5.65 6.23
CA ASN A 247 3.05 5.42 6.99
C ASN A 247 3.07 4.01 7.60
N PHE A 248 3.97 3.14 7.16
CA PHE A 248 4.12 1.76 7.64
C PHE A 248 5.37 1.55 8.50
N GLN A 249 5.94 2.62 9.06
CA GLN A 249 7.13 2.49 9.89
C GLN A 249 6.91 1.48 11.04
N ASP A 250 7.88 0.58 11.27
CA ASP A 250 7.81 -0.45 12.31
C ASP A 250 6.60 -1.42 12.21
N ALA A 251 5.82 -1.37 11.12
CA ALA A 251 4.62 -2.19 10.97
C ALA A 251 4.95 -3.67 10.72
N LYS A 252 4.10 -4.57 11.25
CA LYS A 252 4.18 -6.01 10.99
C LYS A 252 3.30 -6.36 9.81
N ILE A 253 3.92 -6.55 8.66
CA ILE A 253 3.25 -6.81 7.38
C ILE A 253 3.84 -8.07 6.72
N ARG A 254 4.11 -9.09 7.53
CA ARG A 254 4.73 -10.35 7.11
C ARG A 254 3.76 -11.18 6.27
N GLY A 255 4.23 -11.69 5.13
CA GLY A 255 3.45 -12.56 4.25
C GLY A 255 2.26 -11.88 3.55
N VAL A 256 2.21 -10.54 3.54
CA VAL A 256 1.16 -9.78 2.85
C VAL A 256 1.31 -9.87 1.34
N ILE A 257 0.20 -9.66 0.63
CA ILE A 257 0.17 -9.58 -0.84
C ILE A 257 0.02 -8.10 -1.23
N LEU A 258 1.06 -7.53 -1.84
CA LEU A 258 1.12 -6.13 -2.31
C LEU A 258 1.50 -6.03 -3.79
N SER A 259 1.48 -7.13 -4.55
CA SER A 259 1.93 -7.15 -5.95
C SER A 259 1.34 -5.99 -6.79
N ASN A 260 2.18 -5.36 -7.60
CA ASN A 260 1.86 -4.25 -8.51
C ASN A 260 1.38 -2.94 -7.85
N HIS A 261 1.54 -2.76 -6.53
CA HIS A 261 1.21 -1.49 -5.88
C HIS A 261 2.21 -0.37 -6.22
N ASN A 262 1.73 0.87 -6.18
CA ASN A 262 2.59 2.04 -6.16
C ASN A 262 2.85 2.47 -4.71
N LEU A 263 4.03 2.14 -4.21
CA LEU A 263 4.52 2.49 -2.88
C LEU A 263 5.68 3.51 -2.95
N SER A 264 5.75 4.28 -4.04
CA SER A 264 6.78 5.29 -4.26
C SER A 264 6.77 6.34 -3.14
N GLY A 265 7.95 6.62 -2.58
CA GLY A 265 8.15 7.64 -1.55
C GLY A 265 7.63 7.28 -0.15
N MET A 266 7.00 6.12 0.02
CA MET A 266 6.41 5.71 1.29
C MET A 266 7.46 5.42 2.37
N ASN A 267 7.07 5.59 3.64
CA ASN A 267 7.88 5.21 4.78
C ASN A 267 7.55 3.79 5.25
N LEU A 268 8.49 2.88 5.03
CA LEU A 268 8.44 1.46 5.39
C LEU A 268 9.64 1.08 6.27
N SER A 269 10.33 2.08 6.84
CA SER A 269 11.52 1.85 7.65
C SER A 269 11.19 0.92 8.82
N GLN A 270 12.05 -0.07 9.08
CA GLN A 270 11.91 -1.07 10.14
C GLN A 270 10.67 -1.97 10.05
N ALA A 271 9.89 -1.89 8.96
CA ALA A 271 8.73 -2.76 8.78
C ALA A 271 9.15 -4.23 8.57
N ASP A 272 8.31 -5.17 9.03
CA ASP A 272 8.48 -6.60 8.75
C ASP A 272 7.68 -7.00 7.51
N LEU A 273 8.34 -7.05 6.36
CA LEU A 273 7.86 -7.52 5.06
C LEU A 273 8.34 -8.95 4.73
N GLY A 274 8.78 -9.72 5.73
CA GLY A 274 9.29 -11.07 5.49
C GLY A 274 8.28 -11.95 4.74
N ALA A 275 8.74 -12.67 3.73
CA ALA A 275 7.92 -13.53 2.87
C ALA A 275 6.74 -12.83 2.18
N ALA A 276 6.73 -11.49 2.07
CA ALA A 276 5.69 -10.77 1.36
C ALA A 276 5.77 -10.98 -0.16
N ASN A 277 4.62 -10.99 -0.83
CA ASN A 277 4.56 -10.93 -2.29
C ASN A 277 4.55 -9.47 -2.75
N LEU A 278 5.71 -9.02 -3.25
CA LEU A 278 5.99 -7.65 -3.68
C LEU A 278 6.23 -7.55 -5.19
N LYS A 279 5.82 -8.55 -5.97
CA LYS A 279 6.10 -8.61 -7.41
C LYS A 279 5.60 -7.36 -8.13
N GLY A 280 6.46 -6.72 -8.92
CA GLY A 280 6.11 -5.55 -9.73
C GLY A 280 5.77 -4.28 -8.94
N VAL A 281 6.03 -4.25 -7.63
CA VAL A 281 5.77 -3.06 -6.81
C VAL A 281 6.72 -1.92 -7.20
N ASN A 282 6.18 -0.72 -7.27
CA ASN A 282 6.95 0.50 -7.44
C ASN A 282 7.34 1.05 -6.05
N PHE A 283 8.61 0.91 -5.69
CA PHE A 283 9.26 1.44 -4.48
C PHE A 283 10.15 2.66 -4.77
N ARG A 284 9.97 3.37 -5.88
CA ARG A 284 10.79 4.54 -6.23
C ARG A 284 10.89 5.50 -5.05
N THR A 285 12.09 5.90 -4.68
CA THR A 285 12.35 6.85 -3.56
C THR A 285 11.79 6.42 -2.18
N ALA A 286 11.33 5.18 -2.03
CA ALA A 286 10.78 4.69 -0.76
C ALA A 286 11.87 4.60 0.33
N LYS A 287 11.45 4.77 1.58
CA LYS A 287 12.28 4.62 2.78
C LYS A 287 12.12 3.21 3.32
N LEU A 288 13.10 2.35 3.10
CA LEU A 288 13.13 0.92 3.45
C LEU A 288 14.28 0.60 4.42
N GLN A 289 14.72 1.58 5.21
CA GLN A 289 15.86 1.42 6.13
C GLN A 289 15.52 0.42 7.23
N GLY A 290 16.37 -0.59 7.43
CA GLY A 290 16.17 -1.62 8.44
C GLY A 290 14.97 -2.54 8.20
N THR A 291 14.26 -2.40 7.07
CA THR A 291 13.11 -3.24 6.75
C THR A 291 13.52 -4.71 6.66
N ASN A 292 12.71 -5.60 7.22
CA ASN A 292 12.89 -7.04 7.05
C ASN A 292 12.20 -7.51 5.77
N LEU A 293 12.98 -7.87 4.75
CA LEU A 293 12.54 -8.41 3.46
C LEU A 293 12.98 -9.88 3.29
N GLU A 294 13.29 -10.59 4.39
CA GLU A 294 13.72 -11.99 4.32
C GLU A 294 12.72 -12.83 3.51
N LYS A 295 13.18 -13.52 2.47
CA LYS A 295 12.36 -14.37 1.57
C LYS A 295 11.22 -13.63 0.84
N ALA A 296 11.24 -12.29 0.77
CA ALA A 296 10.25 -11.55 0.02
C ALA A 296 10.40 -11.78 -1.50
N GLU A 297 9.27 -11.81 -2.21
CA GLU A 297 9.23 -11.90 -3.68
C GLU A 297 9.29 -10.49 -4.28
N LEU A 298 10.48 -10.02 -4.64
CA LEU A 298 10.76 -8.71 -5.21
C LEU A 298 10.96 -8.77 -6.74
N HIS A 299 10.38 -9.75 -7.42
CA HIS A 299 10.53 -9.92 -8.87
C HIS A 299 10.00 -8.69 -9.63
N LYS A 300 10.82 -8.10 -10.51
CA LYS A 300 10.50 -6.90 -11.32
C LYS A 300 10.04 -5.68 -10.53
N VAL A 301 10.48 -5.51 -9.27
CA VAL A 301 10.21 -4.28 -8.53
C VAL A 301 10.98 -3.10 -9.09
N ASP A 302 10.46 -1.89 -8.91
CA ASP A 302 11.16 -0.64 -9.20
C ASP A 302 11.67 -0.01 -7.90
N LEU A 303 12.97 -0.12 -7.65
CA LEU A 303 13.65 0.41 -6.46
C LEU A 303 14.46 1.68 -6.77
N ILE A 304 14.20 2.38 -7.88
CA ILE A 304 15.01 3.55 -8.25
C ILE A 304 15.09 4.54 -7.08
N ARG A 305 16.31 4.86 -6.64
CA ARG A 305 16.60 5.79 -5.53
C ARG A 305 15.95 5.43 -4.19
N ALA A 306 15.54 4.18 -3.99
CA ALA A 306 15.04 3.70 -2.71
C ALA A 306 16.18 3.55 -1.69
N ASN A 307 15.89 3.72 -0.40
CA ASN A 307 16.88 3.57 0.66
C ASN A 307 16.66 2.25 1.43
N LEU A 308 17.47 1.23 1.15
CA LEU A 308 17.46 -0.08 1.82
C LEU A 308 18.62 -0.25 2.82
N ASN A 309 19.17 0.83 3.36
CA ASN A 309 20.28 0.72 4.30
C ASN A 309 19.89 -0.08 5.55
N GLY A 310 20.71 -1.04 5.95
CA GLY A 310 20.45 -1.93 7.08
C GLY A 310 19.32 -2.95 6.87
N ALA A 311 18.73 -3.02 5.67
CA ALA A 311 17.62 -3.93 5.41
C ALA A 311 18.08 -5.40 5.40
N ASN A 312 17.22 -6.31 5.85
CA ASN A 312 17.46 -7.75 5.77
C ASN A 312 16.81 -8.31 4.49
N LEU A 313 17.60 -8.61 3.47
CA LEU A 313 17.15 -9.19 2.19
C LEU A 313 17.54 -10.66 2.04
N ARG A 314 17.85 -11.37 3.14
CA ARG A 314 18.27 -12.77 3.09
C ARG A 314 17.26 -13.62 2.30
N LYS A 315 17.75 -14.32 1.28
CA LYS A 315 16.93 -15.20 0.42
C LYS A 315 15.75 -14.51 -0.29
N ALA A 316 15.75 -13.19 -0.38
CA ALA A 316 14.78 -12.46 -1.20
C ALA A 316 15.04 -12.70 -2.69
N ASP A 317 14.00 -12.62 -3.52
CA ASP A 317 14.13 -12.75 -4.98
C ASP A 317 13.97 -11.38 -5.66
N LEU A 318 15.08 -10.76 -6.08
CA LEU A 318 15.11 -9.49 -6.80
C LEU A 318 15.22 -9.66 -8.32
N THR A 319 14.94 -10.84 -8.88
CA THR A 319 15.10 -11.08 -10.33
C THR A 319 14.38 -10.01 -11.17
N GLY A 320 15.11 -9.35 -12.07
CA GLY A 320 14.60 -8.27 -12.92
C GLY A 320 14.24 -6.96 -12.20
N ALA A 321 14.62 -6.78 -10.94
CA ALA A 321 14.39 -5.54 -10.20
C ALA A 321 15.24 -4.38 -10.75
N ASN A 322 14.66 -3.18 -10.83
CA ASN A 322 15.39 -1.96 -11.17
C ASN A 322 15.95 -1.31 -9.90
N ILE A 323 17.25 -1.46 -9.66
CA ILE A 323 17.93 -0.97 -8.45
C ILE A 323 18.74 0.32 -8.68
N TYR A 324 18.51 1.04 -9.78
CA TYR A 324 19.32 2.21 -10.12
C TYR A 324 19.25 3.32 -9.05
N GLY A 325 20.41 3.65 -8.47
CA GLY A 325 20.52 4.66 -7.42
C GLY A 325 19.95 4.24 -6.05
N ALA A 326 19.53 2.99 -5.88
CA ALA A 326 19.16 2.46 -4.58
C ALA A 326 20.39 2.31 -3.66
N THR A 327 20.22 2.51 -2.35
CA THR A 327 21.31 2.34 -1.37
C THR A 327 21.10 1.08 -0.53
N PHE A 328 22.19 0.34 -0.28
CA PHE A 328 22.20 -0.94 0.44
C PHE A 328 23.30 -0.98 1.52
N ILE A 329 23.64 0.19 2.09
CA ILE A 329 24.70 0.27 3.13
C ILE A 329 24.27 -0.60 4.32
N ASP A 330 25.13 -1.52 4.76
CA ASP A 330 24.86 -2.46 5.85
C ASP A 330 23.66 -3.41 5.65
N ALA A 331 23.17 -3.60 4.41
CA ALA A 331 22.09 -4.53 4.12
C ALA A 331 22.57 -5.99 4.05
N ASP A 332 21.82 -6.94 4.63
CA ASP A 332 22.13 -8.38 4.54
C ASP A 332 21.48 -9.00 3.30
N LEU A 333 22.28 -9.22 2.25
CA LEU A 333 21.85 -9.84 0.99
C LEU A 333 22.11 -11.36 0.94
N THR A 334 22.48 -12.00 2.06
CA THR A 334 22.95 -13.40 2.05
C THR A 334 21.93 -14.35 1.42
N GLY A 335 22.31 -14.97 0.30
CA GLY A 335 21.49 -15.92 -0.44
C GLY A 335 20.32 -15.31 -1.21
N ALA A 336 20.24 -13.98 -1.33
CA ALA A 336 19.28 -13.31 -2.21
C ALA A 336 19.56 -13.66 -3.69
N ILE A 337 18.51 -13.72 -4.50
CA ILE A 337 18.62 -13.79 -5.97
C ILE A 337 18.65 -12.35 -6.48
N MET A 338 19.71 -11.97 -7.20
CA MET A 338 19.95 -10.61 -7.66
C MET A 338 19.20 -10.30 -8.97
N PRO A 339 19.17 -9.04 -9.44
CA PRO A 339 18.43 -8.68 -10.66
C PRO A 339 18.81 -9.46 -11.93
N ASP A 340 20.04 -9.95 -12.03
CA ASP A 340 20.55 -10.79 -13.12
C ASP A 340 20.21 -12.29 -12.97
N GLY A 341 19.60 -12.68 -11.86
CA GLY A 341 19.25 -14.06 -11.53
C GLY A 341 20.33 -14.82 -10.75
N GLU A 342 21.50 -14.21 -10.50
CA GLU A 342 22.57 -14.86 -9.74
C GLU A 342 22.30 -14.81 -8.23
N ILE A 343 22.72 -15.86 -7.52
CA ILE A 343 22.58 -15.92 -6.06
C ILE A 343 23.76 -15.18 -5.41
N TYR A 344 23.45 -14.18 -4.59
CA TYR A 344 24.44 -13.45 -3.80
C TYR A 344 25.10 -14.39 -2.77
N LYS A 345 26.42 -14.55 -2.89
CA LYS A 345 27.28 -15.29 -1.96
C LYS A 345 28.23 -14.31 -1.27
N PRO A 346 28.14 -14.14 0.06
CA PRO A 346 29.10 -13.30 0.79
C PRO A 346 30.51 -13.89 0.66
N ILE A 347 31.52 -13.02 0.54
CA ILE A 347 32.92 -13.45 0.48
C ILE A 347 33.35 -13.82 1.91
N ALA A 348 33.97 -14.99 2.07
CA ALA A 348 34.30 -15.58 3.37
C ALA A 348 35.24 -14.74 4.26
N SER A 349 35.85 -13.66 3.75
CA SER A 349 36.72 -12.75 4.51
C SER A 349 36.00 -11.64 5.28
N GLU A 350 34.67 -11.51 5.15
CA GLU A 350 33.88 -10.46 5.82
C GLU A 350 33.04 -11.00 7.00
N VAL A 351 33.36 -12.20 7.48
CA VAL A 351 32.59 -12.91 8.53
C VAL A 351 33.19 -12.72 9.94
N GLU A 352 34.19 -11.84 10.13
CA GLU A 352 34.62 -11.48 11.49
C GLU A 352 33.66 -10.46 12.14
N VAL A 353 33.23 -10.84 13.34
CA VAL A 353 32.18 -10.24 14.17
C VAL A 353 32.19 -8.71 14.14
N GLY A 354 31.20 -8.12 13.46
CA GLY A 354 30.65 -6.81 13.83
C GLY A 354 30.73 -5.67 12.82
N LYS A 355 31.32 -5.83 11.62
CA LYS A 355 31.25 -4.79 10.56
C LYS A 355 31.22 -5.40 9.16
N GLN A 356 30.04 -5.47 8.55
CA GLN A 356 29.90 -5.75 7.12
C GLN A 356 30.22 -4.48 6.32
N VAL A 357 31.43 -4.39 5.78
CA VAL A 357 31.74 -3.38 4.76
C VAL A 357 31.49 -4.05 3.40
N VAL A 358 30.28 -3.91 2.86
CA VAL A 358 29.97 -4.39 1.52
C VAL A 358 30.66 -3.49 0.50
N SER A 359 31.63 -4.03 -0.26
CA SER A 359 32.15 -3.33 -1.44
C SER A 359 31.25 -3.61 -2.66
N LEU A 360 30.57 -2.56 -3.13
CA LEU A 360 29.65 -2.55 -4.26
C LEU A 360 30.31 -2.83 -5.64
N GLU A 361 31.64 -3.00 -5.71
CA GLU A 361 32.35 -3.27 -6.97
C GLU A 361 31.85 -4.52 -7.69
N LYS A 362 31.27 -5.48 -6.95
CA LYS A 362 30.79 -6.74 -7.53
C LYS A 362 29.32 -6.69 -7.98
N VAL A 363 28.51 -5.79 -7.41
CA VAL A 363 27.04 -5.74 -7.64
C VAL A 363 26.68 -4.78 -8.79
N ILE A 364 27.50 -3.76 -9.03
CA ILE A 364 27.41 -2.88 -10.20
C ILE A 364 28.55 -3.20 -11.17
N SER A 365 28.79 -4.49 -11.42
CA SER A 365 29.49 -4.83 -12.65
C SER A 365 28.55 -4.42 -13.78
N MET A 366 28.72 -3.20 -14.31
CA MET A 366 28.44 -2.98 -15.72
C MET A 366 29.14 -4.14 -16.43
N THR A 367 28.37 -5.10 -16.94
CA THR A 367 28.93 -6.30 -17.55
C THR A 367 29.64 -5.85 -18.81
N ARG A 368 30.93 -5.54 -18.68
CA ARG A 368 31.81 -5.25 -19.78
C ARG A 368 32.18 -6.58 -20.40
N GLN A 369 31.44 -6.97 -21.44
CA GLN A 369 31.78 -8.15 -22.22
C GLN A 369 32.57 -7.72 -23.45
N VAL A 370 33.73 -8.35 -23.64
CA VAL A 370 34.47 -8.25 -24.90
C VAL A 370 33.78 -9.13 -25.92
N ILE A 371 33.40 -8.55 -27.06
CA ILE A 371 32.87 -9.29 -28.20
C ILE A 371 34.02 -9.48 -29.19
N ASN A 372 34.25 -10.73 -29.58
CA ASN A 372 35.20 -11.13 -30.60
C ASN A 372 34.62 -12.25 -31.47
N THR A 373 34.97 -12.25 -32.74
CA THR A 373 34.63 -13.28 -33.74
C THR A 373 35.77 -13.44 -34.74
N ASP A 374 35.98 -14.66 -35.23
CA ASP A 374 36.92 -14.98 -36.30
C ASP A 374 36.38 -14.60 -37.70
N GLN A 375 35.08 -14.26 -37.78
CA GLN A 375 34.41 -13.81 -39.00
C GLN A 375 34.58 -12.31 -39.27
N ALA A 376 35.34 -11.59 -38.44
CA ALA A 376 35.69 -10.18 -38.63
C ALA A 376 37.19 -9.98 -38.34
N PRO A 377 37.82 -8.92 -38.88
CA PRO A 377 39.24 -8.68 -38.71
C PRO A 377 39.65 -8.59 -37.24
N ALA A 378 40.77 -9.23 -36.89
CA ALA A 378 41.34 -9.11 -35.56
C ALA A 378 41.81 -7.68 -35.29
N PRO A 379 41.66 -7.15 -34.06
CA PRO A 379 42.17 -5.83 -33.70
C PRO A 379 43.70 -5.74 -33.89
N VAL A 380 44.16 -4.69 -34.57
CA VAL A 380 45.60 -4.42 -34.80
C VAL A 380 46.05 -3.28 -33.87
N GLY A 381 45.87 -3.48 -32.56
CA GLY A 381 46.17 -2.49 -31.53
C GLY A 381 45.41 -2.73 -30.22
N PRO A 382 45.54 -1.85 -29.22
CA PRO A 382 44.90 -1.99 -27.91
C PRO A 382 43.41 -1.61 -27.93
N TYR A 383 42.61 -2.27 -28.77
CA TYR A 383 41.15 -2.15 -28.85
C TYR A 383 40.49 -3.51 -29.08
N ASN A 384 39.16 -3.59 -28.92
CA ASN A 384 38.38 -4.81 -29.17
C ASN A 384 37.42 -4.59 -30.35
N GLN A 385 36.96 -5.66 -31.00
CA GLN A 385 35.98 -5.55 -32.10
C GLN A 385 34.69 -4.86 -31.63
N ALA A 386 34.16 -5.26 -30.47
CA ALA A 386 33.13 -4.50 -29.77
C ALA A 386 33.17 -4.72 -28.25
N ILE A 387 32.54 -3.82 -27.53
CA ILE A 387 32.26 -3.94 -26.09
C ILE A 387 30.75 -3.90 -25.90
N ALA A 388 30.18 -4.93 -25.25
CA ALA A 388 28.85 -4.81 -24.67
C ALA A 388 29.00 -4.18 -23.27
N ALA A 389 28.23 -3.13 -23.02
CA ALA A 389 28.17 -2.42 -21.75
C ALA A 389 26.73 -2.36 -21.24
N SER A 390 26.55 -2.57 -19.93
CA SER A 390 25.23 -2.59 -19.26
C SER A 390 24.26 -3.66 -19.78
N GLY A 391 24.76 -4.69 -20.47
CA GLY A 391 23.97 -5.82 -21.00
C GLY A 391 23.05 -5.49 -22.17
N GLN A 392 22.90 -4.21 -22.54
CA GLN A 392 21.94 -3.75 -23.56
C GLN A 392 22.59 -2.89 -24.64
N MET A 393 23.74 -2.25 -24.40
CA MET A 393 24.41 -1.39 -25.38
C MET A 393 25.66 -2.05 -25.94
N ILE A 394 25.81 -2.05 -27.26
CA ILE A 394 26.99 -2.57 -27.96
C ILE A 394 27.71 -1.41 -28.63
N PHE A 395 28.99 -1.24 -28.33
CA PHE A 395 29.87 -0.28 -28.96
C PHE A 395 30.82 -1.02 -29.90
N VAL A 396 30.59 -0.91 -31.21
CA VAL A 396 31.40 -1.56 -32.24
C VAL A 396 32.50 -0.60 -32.70
N ALA A 397 33.74 -1.08 -32.73
CA ALA A 397 34.88 -0.29 -33.21
C ALA A 397 34.77 0.02 -34.71
N GLY A 398 35.46 1.06 -35.17
CA GLY A 398 35.54 1.42 -36.59
C GLY A 398 36.03 0.26 -37.44
N GLN A 399 35.20 -0.16 -38.39
CA GLN A 399 35.51 -1.24 -39.32
C GLN A 399 36.03 -0.67 -40.64
N ILE A 400 37.12 -1.28 -41.12
CA ILE A 400 37.72 -1.02 -42.43
C ILE A 400 37.64 -2.26 -43.31
N ALA A 401 37.90 -2.11 -44.62
CA ALA A 401 37.73 -3.15 -45.64
C ALA A 401 38.83 -4.23 -45.62
N ILE A 402 39.07 -4.85 -44.46
CA ILE A 402 39.93 -6.03 -44.34
C ILE A 402 39.08 -7.29 -44.53
N ASP A 403 39.53 -8.20 -45.39
CA ASP A 403 38.96 -9.56 -45.46
C ASP A 403 39.54 -10.38 -44.29
N PRO A 404 38.72 -10.89 -43.35
CA PRO A 404 39.20 -11.62 -42.18
C PRO A 404 39.97 -12.91 -42.53
N ARG A 405 39.77 -13.49 -43.72
CA ARG A 405 40.48 -14.69 -44.19
C ARG A 405 41.88 -14.37 -44.69
N LEU A 406 42.06 -13.19 -45.27
CA LEU A 406 43.33 -12.73 -45.83
C LEU A 406 44.14 -11.90 -44.83
N GLY A 407 43.48 -11.24 -43.87
CA GLY A 407 44.10 -10.33 -42.92
C GLY A 407 44.57 -9.01 -43.53
N ASP A 408 44.16 -8.72 -44.78
CA ASP A 408 44.60 -7.54 -45.53
C ASP A 408 43.44 -6.76 -46.17
N VAL A 409 43.72 -5.50 -46.52
CA VAL A 409 42.76 -4.61 -47.18
C VAL A 409 42.43 -5.15 -48.57
N VAL A 410 41.15 -5.20 -48.89
CA VAL A 410 40.63 -5.60 -50.20
C VAL A 410 40.01 -4.41 -50.92
N TYR A 411 40.02 -4.47 -52.26
CA TYR A 411 39.39 -3.46 -53.12
C TYR A 411 39.96 -2.05 -52.95
N THR A 412 41.29 -1.91 -52.99
CA THR A 412 42.01 -0.65 -52.73
C THR A 412 41.62 0.52 -53.66
N ASP A 413 40.94 0.24 -54.76
CA ASP A 413 40.53 1.15 -55.83
C ASP A 413 39.00 1.25 -56.01
N ASP A 414 38.19 0.58 -55.17
CA ASP A 414 36.73 0.55 -55.29
C ASP A 414 36.03 0.76 -53.94
N VAL A 415 35.61 2.00 -53.69
CA VAL A 415 34.94 2.40 -52.44
C VAL A 415 33.64 1.63 -52.19
N LYS A 416 32.92 1.19 -53.24
CA LYS A 416 31.67 0.44 -53.07
C LYS A 416 31.97 -0.93 -52.49
N LYS A 417 32.95 -1.63 -53.05
CA LYS A 417 33.37 -2.94 -52.54
C LYS A 417 34.03 -2.85 -51.17
N GLN A 418 34.77 -1.77 -50.90
CA GLN A 418 35.24 -1.52 -49.53
C GLN A 418 34.08 -1.34 -48.55
N THR A 419 33.06 -0.56 -48.93
CA THR A 419 31.86 -0.37 -48.11
C THR A 419 31.14 -1.69 -47.87
N GLU A 420 31.03 -2.56 -48.88
CA GLU A 420 30.44 -3.90 -48.75
C GLU A 420 31.21 -4.76 -47.74
N GLN A 421 32.55 -4.76 -47.80
CA GLN A 421 33.38 -5.48 -46.84
C GLN A 421 33.28 -4.91 -45.42
N VAL A 422 33.26 -3.58 -45.28
CA VAL A 422 33.08 -2.90 -43.98
C VAL A 422 31.76 -3.31 -43.32
N LEU A 423 30.67 -3.31 -44.08
CA LEU A 423 29.36 -3.69 -43.57
C LEU A 423 29.28 -5.19 -43.25
N ALA A 424 29.92 -6.06 -44.03
CA ALA A 424 30.04 -7.48 -43.70
C ALA A 424 30.80 -7.71 -42.38
N ASN A 425 31.87 -6.94 -42.14
CA ASN A 425 32.62 -7.01 -40.88
C ASN A 425 31.78 -6.53 -39.68
N LEU A 426 31.02 -5.44 -39.84
CA LEU A 426 30.07 -4.96 -38.82
C LEU A 426 28.99 -6.00 -38.52
N GLU A 427 28.43 -6.63 -39.56
CA GLU A 427 27.41 -7.67 -39.42
C GLU A 427 27.91 -8.87 -38.61
N ALA A 428 29.13 -9.33 -38.90
CA ALA A 428 29.76 -10.43 -38.17
C ALA A 428 29.93 -10.12 -36.67
N ILE A 429 30.33 -8.89 -36.33
CA ILE A 429 30.52 -8.46 -34.94
C ILE A 429 29.16 -8.30 -34.23
N LEU A 430 28.17 -7.68 -34.88
CA LEU A 430 26.81 -7.56 -34.36
C LEU A 430 26.22 -8.94 -34.08
N LYS A 431 26.36 -9.88 -35.01
CA LYS A 431 25.88 -11.26 -34.85
C LYS A 431 26.56 -11.98 -33.69
N ALA A 432 27.86 -11.79 -33.51
CA ALA A 432 28.60 -12.35 -32.36
C ALA A 432 28.12 -11.77 -31.01
N ALA A 433 27.59 -10.55 -31.02
CA ALA A 433 26.97 -9.91 -29.87
C ALA A 433 25.47 -10.25 -29.68
N GLY A 434 24.86 -11.03 -30.59
CA GLY A 434 23.42 -11.32 -30.56
C GLY A 434 22.53 -10.23 -31.18
N ALA A 435 23.10 -9.29 -31.93
CA ALA A 435 22.40 -8.19 -32.60
C ALA A 435 22.34 -8.38 -34.14
N THR A 436 21.51 -7.56 -34.78
CA THR A 436 21.43 -7.40 -36.23
C THR A 436 21.51 -5.91 -36.60
N PHE A 437 21.51 -5.57 -37.89
CA PHE A 437 21.46 -4.16 -38.31
C PHE A 437 20.20 -3.41 -37.81
N ALA A 438 19.10 -4.12 -37.56
CA ALA A 438 17.88 -3.53 -36.98
C ALA A 438 18.07 -3.03 -35.55
N ASN A 439 19.11 -3.50 -34.84
CA ASN A 439 19.46 -3.06 -33.49
C ASN A 439 20.36 -1.81 -33.48
N VAL A 440 20.89 -1.38 -34.63
CA VAL A 440 21.82 -0.25 -34.70
C VAL A 440 21.05 1.06 -34.56
N VAL A 441 21.47 1.90 -33.62
CA VAL A 441 20.84 3.19 -33.32
C VAL A 441 21.65 4.39 -33.81
N LYS A 442 22.97 4.21 -34.00
CA LYS A 442 23.89 5.26 -34.46
C LYS A 442 25.03 4.65 -35.29
N THR A 443 25.40 5.33 -36.38
CA THR A 443 26.65 5.05 -37.13
C THR A 443 27.47 6.32 -37.34
N THR A 444 28.78 6.18 -37.44
CA THR A 444 29.68 7.23 -37.93
C THR A 444 30.38 6.72 -39.17
N VAL A 445 30.28 7.46 -40.27
CA VAL A 445 30.89 7.12 -41.56
C VAL A 445 32.03 8.10 -41.82
N PHE A 446 33.25 7.59 -41.90
CA PHE A 446 34.44 8.37 -42.23
C PHE A 446 34.84 8.05 -43.66
N LEU A 447 35.03 9.10 -44.48
CA LEU A 447 35.43 8.99 -45.88
C LEU A 447 36.81 9.62 -46.10
N ALA A 448 37.61 9.01 -46.98
CA ALA A 448 38.83 9.64 -47.47
C ALA A 448 38.53 10.78 -48.47
N ASP A 449 37.47 10.63 -49.28
CA ASP A 449 36.99 11.62 -50.24
C ASP A 449 35.45 11.76 -50.13
N MET A 450 34.95 12.98 -49.87
CA MET A 450 33.51 13.25 -49.81
C MET A 450 32.80 13.04 -51.16
N ASN A 451 33.53 13.04 -52.27
CA ASN A 451 32.96 12.73 -53.58
C ASN A 451 32.40 11.29 -53.66
N ASP A 452 32.88 10.38 -52.81
CA ASP A 452 32.40 9.00 -52.73
C ASP A 452 31.09 8.84 -51.95
N PHE A 453 30.56 9.91 -51.35
CA PHE A 453 29.36 9.86 -50.52
C PHE A 453 28.17 9.16 -51.18
N ALA A 454 27.90 9.46 -52.46
CA ALA A 454 26.80 8.84 -53.20
C ALA A 454 27.04 7.33 -53.42
N ALA A 455 28.28 6.92 -53.69
CA ALA A 455 28.64 5.53 -53.90
C ALA A 455 28.52 4.70 -52.61
N VAL A 456 29.01 5.24 -51.50
CA VAL A 456 28.89 4.64 -50.16
C VAL A 456 27.43 4.53 -49.73
N ASN A 457 26.62 5.58 -49.93
CA ASN A 457 25.20 5.57 -49.59
C ASN A 457 24.41 4.50 -50.34
N ALA A 458 24.72 4.27 -51.62
CA ALA A 458 24.04 3.25 -52.40
C ALA A 458 24.25 1.83 -51.85
N VAL A 459 25.40 1.57 -51.22
CA VAL A 459 25.67 0.31 -50.52
C VAL A 459 25.02 0.32 -49.13
N TYR A 460 25.20 1.40 -48.37
CA TYR A 460 24.68 1.57 -47.01
C TYR A 460 23.16 1.37 -46.94
N ALA A 461 22.41 1.91 -47.91
CA ALA A 461 20.95 1.78 -47.99
C ALA A 461 20.45 0.35 -48.19
N LYS A 462 21.31 -0.61 -48.58
CA LYS A 462 20.95 -2.03 -48.66
C LYS A 462 20.81 -2.67 -47.27
N TYR A 463 21.43 -2.09 -46.25
CA TYR A 463 21.47 -2.62 -44.87
C TYR A 463 20.59 -1.82 -43.91
N PHE A 464 20.34 -0.55 -44.23
CA PHE A 464 19.53 0.36 -43.42
C PHE A 464 18.39 0.94 -44.25
N PRO A 465 17.16 0.39 -44.12
CA PRO A 465 15.97 0.94 -44.76
C PRO A 465 15.70 2.37 -44.28
N GLU A 466 15.16 3.23 -45.15
CA GLU A 466 15.01 4.68 -44.88
C GLU A 466 14.13 4.98 -43.65
N ASP A 467 13.11 4.15 -43.41
CA ASP A 467 12.17 4.30 -42.30
C ASP A 467 12.75 3.92 -40.92
N THR A 468 13.84 3.16 -40.91
CA THR A 468 14.46 2.57 -39.71
C THR A 468 15.95 2.83 -39.61
N ALA A 469 16.49 3.68 -40.50
CA ALA A 469 17.92 3.98 -40.54
C ALA A 469 18.39 4.65 -39.24
N PRO A 470 19.59 4.29 -38.74
CA PRO A 470 20.14 4.86 -37.52
C PRO A 470 20.45 6.34 -37.69
N ALA A 471 20.53 7.05 -36.56
CA ALA A 471 21.15 8.37 -36.57
C ALA A 471 22.57 8.26 -37.17
N ARG A 472 22.99 9.25 -37.96
CA ARG A 472 24.26 9.16 -38.70
C ARG A 472 25.00 10.48 -38.72
N ALA A 473 26.32 10.38 -38.55
CA ALA A 473 27.27 11.43 -38.92
C ALA A 473 28.15 10.91 -40.06
N CYS A 474 28.36 11.71 -41.11
CA CYS A 474 29.25 11.36 -42.22
C CYS A 474 30.22 12.52 -42.45
N VAL A 475 31.52 12.25 -42.40
CA VAL A 475 32.57 13.27 -42.51
C VAL A 475 33.71 12.79 -43.38
N GLN A 476 34.34 13.73 -44.09
CA GLN A 476 35.64 13.46 -44.71
C GLN A 476 36.74 13.67 -43.68
N VAL A 477 37.71 12.78 -43.64
CA VAL A 477 38.89 12.88 -42.76
C VAL A 477 40.16 13.01 -43.57
N SER A 478 41.24 13.47 -42.93
CA SER A 478 42.53 13.67 -43.60
C SER A 478 43.20 12.36 -44.03
N ARG A 479 42.97 11.27 -43.28
CA ARG A 479 43.50 9.93 -43.56
C ARG A 479 42.78 8.87 -42.74
N LEU A 480 42.62 7.67 -43.28
CA LEU A 480 42.08 6.49 -42.59
C LEU A 480 43.18 5.43 -42.37
N PRO A 481 43.03 4.51 -41.39
CA PRO A 481 43.97 3.42 -41.17
C PRO A 481 44.18 2.58 -42.42
N LYS A 482 45.44 2.23 -42.73
CA LYS A 482 45.83 1.51 -43.96
C LYS A 482 45.41 2.19 -45.28
N ASP A 483 45.17 3.49 -45.27
CA ASP A 483 44.80 4.27 -46.47
C ASP A 483 43.52 3.76 -47.18
N VAL A 484 42.59 3.17 -46.42
CA VAL A 484 41.27 2.79 -46.94
C VAL A 484 40.43 4.02 -47.29
N MET A 485 39.41 3.83 -48.10
CA MET A 485 38.52 4.89 -48.58
C MET A 485 37.34 5.15 -47.63
N VAL A 486 36.97 4.17 -46.81
CA VAL A 486 35.83 4.24 -45.89
C VAL A 486 36.09 3.46 -44.60
N GLU A 487 35.68 4.04 -43.47
CA GLU A 487 35.61 3.40 -42.15
C GLU A 487 34.23 3.67 -41.53
N ILE A 488 33.62 2.67 -40.89
CA ILE A 488 32.30 2.81 -40.26
C ILE A 488 32.31 2.21 -38.85
N ASP A 489 31.88 2.99 -37.86
CA ASP A 489 31.54 2.51 -36.51
C ASP A 489 30.03 2.44 -36.28
N CYS A 490 29.60 1.72 -35.24
CA CYS A 490 28.20 1.75 -34.83
C CYS A 490 27.97 1.51 -33.33
N ILE A 491 26.81 2.00 -32.88
CA ILE A 491 26.22 1.69 -31.56
C ILE A 491 24.92 0.94 -31.80
N ALA A 492 24.72 -0.19 -31.11
CA ALA A 492 23.51 -0.99 -31.18
C ALA A 492 22.90 -1.24 -29.79
N VAL A 493 21.59 -1.53 -29.76
CA VAL A 493 20.83 -1.85 -28.54
C VAL A 493 20.10 -3.18 -28.71
N ILE A 494 20.29 -4.11 -27.76
CA ILE A 494 19.61 -5.42 -27.69
C ILE A 494 18.47 -5.38 -26.67
#